data_AF-A0A0C5FYR1-F1
#
_entry.id   AF-A0A0C5FYR1-F1
#
_cell.length_a   1.000
_cell.length_b   1.000
_cell.length_c   1.000
_cell.angle_alpha   90.00
_cell.angle_beta   90.00
_cell.angle_gamma   90.00
#
_symmetry.space_group_name_H-M   'P 1'
#
loop_
_entity.id
_entity.type
_entity.pdbx_description
1 polymer ?
#
loop_
_entity_poly.entity_id
_entity_poly.type
_entity_poly.pdbx_seq_one_letter_code
_entity_poly.pdbx_strand_id
1 'polypeptide(L)'
;MPRTLANAPIMILNGPNLNLLGQRQPEIYGSDTLADVEAMCAEAAAAHGGTVDFRQSNHEGELVDWIHEARLNHCGIVINPAAYSHTSVAILDALNTCDGLPVVEVHISNIHQRESFRHHSYVSLRADGVIAGCGVQGYVFGVERVAALAGAARAEA
;
A
#
# COMPACT_ATOMS: atom_id res chain seq x y z
N MET A 1 4.99 -22.40 1.30
CA MET A 1 4.43 -21.97 0.00
C MET A 1 4.04 -20.52 0.12
N PRO A 2 4.30 -19.68 -0.91
CA PRO A 2 3.83 -18.30 -0.90
C PRO A 2 2.30 -18.26 -0.77
N ARG A 3 1.79 -17.32 0.02
CA ARG A 3 0.36 -17.08 0.17
C ARG A 3 -0.21 -16.55 -1.15
N THR A 4 -1.47 -16.88 -1.42
CA THR A 4 -2.22 -16.47 -2.60
C THR A 4 -3.40 -15.63 -2.18
N LEU A 5 -3.99 -14.88 -3.11
CA LEU A 5 -5.20 -14.10 -2.84
C LEU A 5 -6.36 -14.96 -2.29
N ALA A 6 -6.43 -16.24 -2.69
CA ALA A 6 -7.50 -17.15 -2.25
C ALA A 6 -7.37 -17.64 -0.80
N ASN A 7 -6.19 -17.53 -0.19
CA ASN A 7 -5.94 -18.08 1.16
C ASN A 7 -5.37 -17.07 2.17
N ALA A 8 -5.10 -15.84 1.75
CA ALA A 8 -4.70 -14.76 2.62
C ALA A 8 -5.04 -13.39 2.02
N PRO A 9 -5.44 -12.41 2.85
CA PRO A 9 -5.77 -11.08 2.36
C PRO A 9 -4.53 -10.32 1.87
N ILE A 10 -4.77 -9.28 1.07
CA ILE A 10 -3.80 -8.22 0.79
C ILE A 10 -3.83 -7.25 1.97
N MET A 11 -2.69 -6.95 2.58
CA MET A 11 -2.61 -5.90 3.59
C MET A 11 -2.58 -4.53 2.89
N ILE A 12 -3.50 -3.62 3.25
CA ILE A 12 -3.50 -2.25 2.75
C ILE A 12 -3.21 -1.30 3.91
N LEU A 13 -2.02 -0.70 3.89
CA LEU A 13 -1.53 0.15 4.97
C LEU A 13 -1.52 1.61 4.58
N ASN A 14 -2.10 2.44 5.44
CA ASN A 14 -2.22 3.88 5.25
C ASN A 14 -1.50 4.61 6.38
N GLY A 15 -0.51 5.41 6.02
CA GLY A 15 0.28 6.20 6.94
C GLY A 15 -0.44 7.42 7.50
N PRO A 16 0.32 8.35 8.11
CA PRO A 16 -0.24 9.41 8.92
C PRO A 16 -1.08 10.40 8.10
N ASN A 17 -2.12 10.94 8.75
CA ASN A 17 -3.09 11.92 8.26
C ASN A 17 -4.07 11.43 7.19
N LEU A 18 -3.93 10.20 6.66
CA LEU A 18 -4.87 9.67 5.67
C LEU A 18 -6.27 9.42 6.23
N ASN A 19 -6.42 9.33 7.56
CA ASN A 19 -7.73 9.33 8.21
C ASN A 19 -8.57 10.61 7.95
N LEU A 20 -7.94 11.68 7.45
CA LEU A 20 -8.61 12.93 7.09
C LEU A 20 -8.87 13.07 5.58
N LEU A 21 -8.64 12.01 4.78
CA LEU A 21 -8.91 12.01 3.34
C LEU A 21 -10.39 12.35 3.07
N GLY A 22 -10.64 13.15 2.02
CA GLY A 22 -11.97 13.67 1.68
C GLY A 22 -12.45 14.85 2.53
N GLN A 23 -11.78 15.16 3.66
CA GLN A 23 -12.17 16.26 4.56
C GLN A 23 -11.32 17.53 4.38
N ARG A 24 -10.21 17.46 3.65
CA ARG A 24 -9.28 18.57 3.42
C ARG A 24 -8.75 18.59 1.98
N GLN A 25 -8.62 19.79 1.42
CA GLN A 25 -7.99 20.05 0.11
C GLN A 25 -8.54 19.14 -1.01
N PRO A 26 -9.86 19.14 -1.26
CA PRO A 26 -10.48 18.29 -2.28
C PRO A 26 -9.88 18.50 -3.68
N GLU A 27 -9.36 19.70 -3.97
CA GLU A 27 -8.65 20.03 -5.20
C GLU A 27 -7.33 19.27 -5.41
N ILE A 28 -6.72 18.72 -4.35
CA ILE A 28 -5.47 17.93 -4.42
C ILE A 28 -5.75 16.43 -4.25
N TYR A 29 -6.67 16.05 -3.37
CA TYR A 29 -6.86 14.64 -2.95
C TYR A 29 -8.19 14.01 -3.41
N GLY A 30 -9.10 14.78 -4.01
CA GLY A 30 -10.45 14.33 -4.31
C GLY A 30 -11.40 14.43 -3.11
N SER A 31 -12.68 14.10 -3.34
CA SER A 31 -13.73 14.09 -2.31
C SER A 31 -13.91 12.72 -1.64
N ASP A 32 -13.28 11.68 -2.17
CA ASP A 32 -13.39 10.32 -1.63
C ASP A 32 -12.75 10.25 -0.24
N THR A 33 -13.41 9.55 0.67
CA THR A 33 -12.94 9.29 2.02
C THR A 33 -12.06 8.03 2.06
N LEU A 34 -11.37 7.81 3.18
CA LEU A 34 -10.59 6.58 3.34
C LEU A 34 -11.46 5.31 3.34
N ALA A 35 -12.73 5.43 3.77
CA ALA A 35 -13.70 4.33 3.68
C ALA A 35 -14.11 4.04 2.23
N ASP A 36 -14.18 5.06 1.37
CA ASP A 36 -14.42 4.84 -0.07
C ASP A 36 -13.23 4.12 -0.71
N VAL A 37 -12.00 4.47 -0.32
CA VAL A 37 -10.78 3.75 -0.76
C VAL A 37 -10.80 2.29 -0.31
N GLU A 38 -11.20 2.01 0.93
CA GLU A 38 -11.35 0.64 1.44
C GLU A 38 -12.34 -0.16 0.59
N ALA A 39 -13.51 0.41 0.28
CA ALA A 39 -14.51 -0.23 -0.57
C ALA A 39 -13.98 -0.52 -1.99
N MET A 40 -13.29 0.44 -2.61
CA MET A 40 -12.66 0.27 -3.93
C MET A 40 -11.63 -0.86 -3.92
N CYS A 41 -10.81 -0.95 -2.87
CA CYS A 41 -9.81 -2.00 -2.74
C CYS A 41 -10.45 -3.37 -2.53
N ALA A 42 -11.50 -3.45 -1.71
CA ALA A 42 -12.24 -4.69 -1.49
C ALA A 42 -12.90 -5.20 -2.78
N GLU A 43 -13.51 -4.31 -3.56
CA GLU A 43 -14.08 -4.65 -4.87
C GLU A 43 -13.00 -5.15 -5.84
N ALA A 44 -11.87 -4.46 -5.94
CA ALA A 44 -10.75 -4.86 -6.79
C ALA A 44 -10.19 -6.24 -6.38
N ALA A 45 -9.99 -6.50 -5.09
CA ALA A 45 -9.50 -7.80 -4.63
C ALA A 45 -10.52 -8.93 -4.87
N ALA A 46 -11.82 -8.64 -4.68
CA ALA A 46 -12.89 -9.60 -4.91
C ALA A 46 -12.97 -10.05 -6.38
N ALA A 47 -12.66 -9.18 -7.34
CA ALA A 47 -12.58 -9.52 -8.76
C ALA A 47 -11.54 -10.61 -9.07
N HIS A 48 -10.53 -10.76 -8.21
CA HIS A 48 -9.51 -11.81 -8.28
C HIS A 48 -9.72 -12.96 -7.28
N GLY A 49 -10.89 -13.01 -6.63
CA GLY A 49 -11.22 -14.02 -5.62
C GLY A 49 -10.45 -13.87 -4.31
N GLY A 50 -9.97 -12.66 -4.00
CA GLY A 50 -9.26 -12.33 -2.78
C GLY A 50 -10.02 -11.37 -1.86
N THR A 51 -9.37 -11.00 -0.75
CA THR A 51 -9.86 -10.04 0.23
C THR A 51 -8.76 -9.06 0.62
N VAL A 52 -9.15 -8.00 1.35
CA VAL A 52 -8.21 -7.01 1.89
C VAL A 52 -8.29 -6.95 3.41
N ASP A 53 -7.18 -6.60 4.03
CA ASP A 53 -7.08 -6.17 5.42
C ASP A 53 -6.63 -4.71 5.39
N PHE A 54 -7.56 -3.79 5.61
CA PHE A 54 -7.36 -2.37 5.40
C PHE A 54 -7.13 -1.65 6.73
N ARG A 55 -5.98 -1.01 6.89
CA ARG A 55 -5.58 -0.37 8.14
C ARG A 55 -4.98 1.02 7.92
N GLN A 56 -5.09 1.86 8.93
CA GLN A 56 -4.50 3.19 8.95
C GLN A 56 -3.89 3.48 10.31
N SER A 57 -2.71 4.09 10.31
CA SER A 57 -2.07 4.55 11.55
C SER A 57 -1.32 5.87 11.37
N ASN A 58 -1.34 6.66 12.45
CA ASN A 58 -0.48 7.84 12.60
C ASN A 58 0.84 7.52 13.32
N HIS A 59 1.10 6.26 13.67
CA HIS A 59 2.25 5.82 14.44
C HIS A 59 3.17 4.95 13.58
N GLU A 60 4.41 5.40 13.40
CA GLU A 60 5.43 4.67 12.61
C GLU A 60 5.64 3.23 13.10
N GLY A 61 5.76 3.03 14.42
CA GLY A 61 5.97 1.70 15.01
C GLY A 61 4.80 0.75 14.79
N GLU A 62 3.56 1.25 14.77
CA GLU A 62 2.38 0.41 14.51
C GLU A 62 2.35 -0.07 13.06
N LEU A 63 2.76 0.78 12.11
CA LEU A 63 2.94 0.36 10.71
C LEU A 63 4.02 -0.71 10.58
N VAL A 64 5.14 -0.57 11.30
CA VAL A 64 6.20 -1.59 11.36
C VAL A 64 5.66 -2.92 11.90
N ASP A 65 4.89 -2.90 12.99
CA ASP A 65 4.28 -4.10 13.56
C ASP A 65 3.31 -4.78 12.59
N TRP A 66 2.49 -4.02 11.87
CA TRP A 66 1.60 -4.56 10.84
C TRP A 66 2.34 -5.09 9.61
N ILE A 67 3.50 -4.54 9.27
CA ILE A 67 4.36 -5.10 8.21
C ILE A 67 4.91 -6.47 8.65
N HIS A 68 5.34 -6.61 9.91
CA HIS A 68 5.75 -7.90 10.45
C HIS A 68 4.60 -8.92 10.49
N GLU A 69 3.37 -8.46 10.78
CA GLU A 69 2.18 -9.29 10.69
C GLU A 69 1.91 -9.74 9.24
N ALA A 70 1.99 -8.81 8.28
CA ALA A 70 1.77 -9.09 6.86
C ALA A 70 2.72 -10.14 6.31
N ARG A 71 3.99 -10.09 6.74
CA ARG A 71 5.01 -11.11 6.43
C ARG A 71 4.52 -12.52 6.73
N LEU A 72 3.75 -12.70 7.81
CA LEU A 72 3.34 -14.00 8.32
C LEU A 72 1.92 -14.40 7.94
N ASN A 73 1.04 -13.47 7.56
CA ASN A 73 -0.39 -13.74 7.41
C ASN A 73 -1.02 -13.28 6.09
N HIS A 74 -0.32 -12.48 5.28
CA HIS A 74 -0.90 -11.82 4.10
C HIS A 74 -0.21 -12.27 2.80
N CYS A 75 -0.86 -12.06 1.66
CA CYS A 75 -0.34 -12.44 0.34
C CYS A 75 0.41 -11.31 -0.37
N GLY A 76 0.35 -10.08 0.16
CA GLY A 76 1.06 -8.91 -0.35
C GLY A 76 0.71 -7.67 0.46
N ILE A 77 1.41 -6.57 0.17
CA ILE A 77 1.22 -5.27 0.82
C ILE A 77 1.01 -4.21 -0.25
N VAL A 78 -0.08 -3.45 -0.14
CA VAL A 78 -0.22 -2.13 -0.76
C VAL A 78 -0.04 -1.09 0.35
N ILE A 79 0.92 -0.19 0.22
CA ILE A 79 1.20 0.81 1.25
C ILE A 79 1.20 2.21 0.68
N ASN A 80 0.44 3.11 1.30
CA ASN A 80 0.61 4.55 1.17
C ASN A 80 1.25 5.05 2.47
N PRO A 81 2.58 5.21 2.53
CA PRO A 81 3.27 5.58 3.77
C PRO A 81 3.07 7.06 4.13
N ALA A 82 2.38 7.84 3.27
CA ALA A 82 2.15 9.27 3.43
C ALA A 82 3.45 10.02 3.79
N ALA A 83 3.46 10.76 4.90
CA ALA A 83 4.65 11.52 5.32
C ALA A 83 5.86 10.63 5.63
N TYR A 84 5.64 9.40 6.11
CA TYR A 84 6.72 8.49 6.48
C TYR A 84 7.50 7.94 5.30
N SER A 85 6.97 8.06 4.08
CA SER A 85 7.72 7.76 2.85
C SER A 85 9.06 8.49 2.84
N HIS A 86 9.06 9.75 3.31
CA HIS A 86 10.22 10.64 3.21
C HIS A 86 11.18 10.55 4.39
N THR A 87 10.79 9.88 5.48
CA THR A 87 11.54 9.92 6.76
C THR A 87 11.84 8.54 7.33
N SER A 88 11.04 7.53 7.04
CA SER A 88 11.06 6.27 7.77
C SER A 88 12.00 5.25 7.13
N VAL A 89 13.21 5.19 7.68
CA VAL A 89 14.11 4.05 7.47
C VAL A 89 13.54 2.80 8.16
N ALA A 90 12.84 2.95 9.28
CA ALA A 90 12.26 1.82 10.02
C ALA A 90 11.21 1.04 9.21
N ILE A 91 10.32 1.73 8.49
CA ILE A 91 9.35 1.08 7.59
C ILE A 91 10.05 0.41 6.41
N LEU A 92 11.07 1.04 5.83
CA LEU A 92 11.89 0.41 4.79
C LEU A 92 12.51 -0.91 5.29
N ASP A 93 13.13 -0.89 6.47
CA ASP A 93 13.75 -2.08 7.05
C ASP A 93 12.73 -3.17 7.37
N ALA A 94 11.55 -2.81 7.88
CA ALA A 94 10.46 -3.75 8.08
C ALA A 94 10.04 -4.44 6.77
N LEU A 95 9.88 -3.68 5.68
CA LEU A 95 9.56 -4.23 4.35
C LEU A 95 10.69 -5.09 3.78
N ASN A 96 11.95 -4.75 4.06
CA ASN A 96 13.11 -5.57 3.67
C ASN A 96 13.09 -6.96 4.33
N THR A 97 12.41 -7.15 5.46
CA THR A 97 12.24 -8.49 6.08
C THR A 97 11.24 -9.38 5.35
N CYS A 98 10.42 -8.81 4.46
CA CYS A 98 9.36 -9.49 3.72
C CYS A 98 9.89 -10.08 2.40
N ASP A 99 10.92 -10.93 2.46
CA ASP A 99 11.52 -11.55 1.28
C ASP A 99 10.48 -12.29 0.41
N GLY A 100 10.41 -11.93 -0.87
CA GLY A 100 9.48 -12.53 -1.84
C GLY A 100 8.00 -12.16 -1.66
N LEU A 101 7.64 -11.35 -0.66
CA LEU A 101 6.29 -10.81 -0.53
C LEU A 101 6.14 -9.60 -1.48
N PRO A 102 5.08 -9.56 -2.32
CA PRO A 102 4.80 -8.41 -3.17
C PRO A 102 4.52 -7.16 -2.34
N VAL A 103 5.18 -6.05 -2.66
CA VAL A 103 4.99 -4.74 -2.04
C VAL A 103 4.77 -3.69 -3.13
N VAL A 104 3.66 -2.96 -3.05
CA VAL A 104 3.37 -1.84 -3.96
C VAL A 104 3.17 -0.58 -3.16
N GLU A 105 3.93 0.46 -3.49
CA GLU A 105 3.81 1.79 -2.88
C GLU A 105 2.84 2.65 -3.68
N VAL A 106 1.96 3.36 -2.98
CA VAL A 106 0.95 4.25 -3.58
C VAL A 106 1.02 5.64 -2.97
N HIS A 107 1.03 6.65 -3.83
CA HIS A 107 0.85 8.05 -3.48
C HIS A 107 -0.34 8.63 -4.25
N ILE A 108 -1.36 9.10 -3.53
CA ILE A 108 -2.54 9.74 -4.14
C ILE A 108 -2.12 10.95 -4.98
N SER A 109 -1.30 11.84 -4.41
CA SER A 109 -0.75 13.00 -5.10
C SER A 109 0.51 12.66 -5.90
N ASN A 110 0.80 13.43 -6.95
CA ASN A 110 2.10 13.36 -7.62
C ASN A 110 3.18 14.02 -6.75
N ILE A 111 3.92 13.23 -5.97
CA ILE A 111 4.93 13.73 -5.04
C ILE A 111 6.09 14.46 -5.74
N HIS A 112 6.36 14.15 -7.02
CA HIS A 112 7.44 14.79 -7.79
C HIS A 112 7.11 16.21 -8.25
N GLN A 113 5.84 16.62 -8.20
CA GLN A 113 5.42 18.00 -8.48
C GLN A 113 5.37 18.87 -7.22
N ARG A 114 5.63 18.29 -6.05
CA ARG A 114 5.57 18.97 -4.76
C ARG A 114 6.95 19.44 -4.31
N GLU A 115 7.06 19.85 -3.05
CA GLU A 115 8.32 20.31 -2.46
C GLU A 115 9.42 19.25 -2.58
N SER A 116 10.67 19.67 -2.75
CA SER A 116 11.80 18.77 -3.03
C SER A 116 12.01 17.68 -1.98
N PHE A 117 11.66 17.94 -0.71
CA PHE A 117 11.76 16.92 0.34
C PHE A 117 10.77 15.76 0.16
N ARG A 118 9.78 15.87 -0.73
CA ARG A 118 8.83 14.79 -1.05
C ARG A 118 9.25 13.94 -2.25
N HIS A 119 10.29 14.34 -2.97
CA HIS A 119 10.71 13.65 -4.19
C HIS A 119 11.39 12.31 -3.89
N HIS A 120 11.92 12.15 -2.68
CA HIS A 120 12.55 10.93 -2.20
C HIS A 120 11.59 10.14 -1.31
N SER A 121 11.47 8.83 -1.55
CA SER A 121 10.82 7.88 -0.66
C SER A 121 11.77 6.74 -0.33
N TYR A 122 11.95 6.45 0.96
CA TYR A 122 12.68 5.27 1.41
C TYR A 122 11.97 3.98 1.02
N VAL A 123 10.63 3.97 1.08
CA VAL A 123 9.82 2.80 0.74
C VAL A 123 10.01 2.37 -0.71
N SER A 124 10.24 3.33 -1.61
CA SER A 124 10.50 3.05 -3.04
C SER A 124 11.76 2.23 -3.29
N LEU A 125 12.69 2.16 -2.33
CA LEU A 125 13.90 1.34 -2.46
C LEU A 125 13.60 -0.17 -2.34
N ARG A 126 12.48 -0.55 -1.72
CA ARG A 126 12.06 -1.95 -1.54
C ARG A 126 10.82 -2.30 -2.36
N ALA A 127 9.91 -1.36 -2.63
CA ALA A 127 8.66 -1.67 -3.33
C ALA A 127 8.91 -2.26 -4.74
N ASP A 128 8.12 -3.28 -5.11
CA ASP A 128 8.13 -3.93 -6.43
C ASP A 128 7.45 -3.07 -7.51
N GLY A 129 6.74 -2.02 -7.08
CA GLY A 129 6.15 -0.99 -7.93
C GLY A 129 5.78 0.24 -7.12
N VAL A 130 5.86 1.42 -7.75
CA VAL A 130 5.51 2.71 -7.16
C VAL A 130 4.50 3.42 -8.07
N ILE A 131 3.35 3.79 -7.51
CA ILE A 131 2.28 4.49 -8.22
C ILE A 131 2.11 5.86 -7.57
N ALA A 132 2.28 6.94 -8.34
CA ALA A 132 2.15 8.30 -7.82
C ALA A 132 1.28 9.17 -8.71
N GLY A 133 0.38 9.95 -8.10
CA GLY A 133 -0.43 10.94 -8.81
C GLY A 133 -1.64 10.39 -9.55
N CYS A 134 -2.02 9.13 -9.31
CA CYS A 134 -3.21 8.52 -9.89
C CYS A 134 -4.46 8.66 -8.99
N GLY A 135 -4.43 9.55 -8.00
CA GLY A 135 -5.53 9.70 -7.05
C GLY A 135 -5.78 8.40 -6.26
N VAL A 136 -7.03 8.21 -5.81
CA VAL A 136 -7.45 6.98 -5.12
C VAL A 136 -7.45 5.75 -6.03
N GLN A 137 -7.56 5.94 -7.35
CA GLN A 137 -7.44 4.85 -8.33
C GLN A 137 -6.06 4.17 -8.27
N GLY A 138 -5.03 4.86 -7.78
CA GLY A 138 -3.72 4.25 -7.53
C GLY A 138 -3.76 3.05 -6.58
N TYR A 139 -4.70 3.00 -5.64
CA TYR A 139 -4.89 1.84 -4.77
C TYR A 139 -5.41 0.62 -5.54
N VAL A 140 -6.36 0.82 -6.46
CA VAL A 140 -6.87 -0.23 -7.34
C VAL A 140 -5.72 -0.81 -8.17
N PHE A 141 -4.91 0.06 -8.79
CA PHE A 141 -3.71 -0.38 -9.52
C PHE A 141 -2.72 -1.15 -8.62
N GLY A 142 -2.59 -0.75 -7.35
CA GLY A 142 -1.80 -1.48 -6.35
C GLY A 142 -2.33 -2.89 -6.09
N VAL A 143 -3.64 -3.04 -5.89
CA VAL A 143 -4.30 -4.33 -5.70
C VAL A 143 -4.12 -5.23 -6.92
N GLU A 144 -4.37 -4.71 -8.12
CA GLU A 144 -4.15 -5.42 -9.40
C GLU A 144 -2.71 -5.90 -9.54
N ARG A 145 -1.73 -5.06 -9.17
CA ARG A 145 -0.33 -5.42 -9.25
C ARG A 145 0.05 -6.52 -8.26
N VAL A 146 -0.47 -6.48 -7.03
CA VAL A 146 -0.29 -7.57 -6.06
C VAL A 146 -0.94 -8.86 -6.56
N ALA A 147 -2.14 -8.80 -7.13
CA ALA A 147 -2.83 -9.96 -7.71
C ALA A 147 -1.99 -10.64 -8.80
N ALA A 148 -1.41 -9.84 -9.71
CA ALA A 148 -0.52 -10.33 -10.76
C ALA A 148 0.75 -10.99 -10.20
N LEU A 149 1.42 -10.37 -9.22
CA LEU A 149 2.66 -10.87 -8.64
C LEU A 149 2.45 -12.14 -7.80
N ALA A 150 1.40 -12.17 -6.98
CA ALA A 150 1.04 -13.35 -6.19
C ALA A 150 0.59 -14.53 -7.07
N GLY A 151 -0.02 -14.24 -8.23
CA GLY A 151 -0.37 -15.25 -9.23
C GLY A 151 0.85 -15.82 -9.98
N ALA A 152 1.84 -14.99 -10.29
CA ALA A 152 3.07 -15.41 -11.00
C ALA A 152 3.94 -16.37 -10.17
N ALA A 153 4.01 -16.17 -8.85
CA ALA A 153 4.71 -17.08 -7.93
C ALA A 153 4.18 -18.53 -7.94
N ARG A 154 2.97 -18.76 -8.50
CA ARG A 154 2.38 -20.08 -8.70
C ARG A 154 2.86 -20.78 -9.98
N ALA A 155 3.33 -20.04 -10.97
CA ALA A 155 3.79 -20.59 -12.25
C ALA A 155 5.25 -21.07 -12.22
N GLU A 156 6.04 -20.59 -11.25
CA GLU A 156 7.46 -20.92 -11.09
C GLU A 156 7.72 -22.03 -10.04
N ALA A 157 6.69 -22.47 -9.32
CA ALA A 157 6.74 -23.51 -8.29
C ALA A 157 6.11 -24.83 -8.78
#